data_AF-A0A938JCQ0-F1
#
_entry.id   AF-A0A938JCQ0-F1
#
_cell.length_a   1.000
_cell.length_b   1.000
_cell.length_c   1.000
_cell.angle_alpha   90.00
_cell.angle_beta   90.00
_cell.angle_gamma   90.00
#
_symmetry.space_group_name_H-M   'P 1'
#
loop_
_entity.id
_entity.type
_entity.pdbx_description
1 polymer ?
#
loop_
_entity_poly.entity_id
_entity_poly.type
_entity_poly.pdbx_seq_one_letter_code
_entity_poly.pdbx_strand_id
1 'polypeptide(L)'
;MIRDAAAAAGARIVAAEAHDEAAITAVHDPGLVAFLRDAHADWLAAGLHEDPGQDLVVPYLFPTGGLLGAVAPHRPEAVWARTGYWCFDTMTPIGPGTWEAVRGAVDATLTAVDLVGAGERAAYAITRPPGHHVSTRAYGGSCYLNNAAIAAQALRDAGAERVAIVDVDAHHGNGAQEVFWDRGDVLTVSVHVDPAAGWFPHVMGWADETGAGPGAGLNLNAPVAPGTGDAGWLAALDDLLAAARGFAPDAVVVALGVDAAAGDPNSPLEVTGDGYREACRRIGALGAPVVAVQEGGYDPATLGGLVVAALEGLEEGVRDA
;
A
#
# COMPACT_ATOMS: atom_id res chain seq x y z
N MET A 1 -3.58 12.13 -15.50
CA MET A 1 -4.95 11.91 -14.99
C MET A 1 -5.07 12.33 -13.53
N ILE A 2 -4.67 11.52 -12.54
CA ILE A 2 -4.75 11.91 -11.11
C ILE A 2 -4.08 13.27 -10.84
N ARG A 3 -2.80 13.41 -11.21
CA ARG A 3 -2.05 14.67 -11.05
C ARG A 3 -2.78 15.88 -11.64
N ASP A 4 -3.31 15.73 -12.85
CA ASP A 4 -3.94 16.83 -13.58
C ASP A 4 -5.31 17.17 -12.96
N ALA A 5 -6.05 16.17 -12.47
CA ALA A 5 -7.30 16.36 -11.73
C ALA A 5 -7.06 17.07 -10.38
N ALA A 6 -6.06 16.62 -9.61
CA ALA A 6 -5.67 17.28 -8.36
C ALA A 6 -5.24 18.73 -8.60
N ALA A 7 -4.43 19.00 -9.64
CA ALA A 7 -4.04 20.35 -10.01
C ALA A 7 -5.23 21.23 -10.42
N ALA A 8 -6.18 20.67 -11.18
CA ALA A 8 -7.40 21.37 -11.58
C ALA A 8 -8.33 21.67 -10.38
N ALA A 9 -8.31 20.82 -9.35
CA ALA A 9 -9.01 21.03 -8.08
C ALA A 9 -8.28 22.02 -7.14
N GLY A 10 -7.11 22.55 -7.55
CA GLY A 10 -6.37 23.57 -6.80
C GLY A 10 -5.26 23.04 -5.88
N ALA A 11 -4.93 21.75 -5.94
CA ALA A 11 -3.83 21.19 -5.16
C ALA A 11 -2.47 21.78 -5.58
N ARG A 12 -1.64 22.09 -4.58
CA ARG A 12 -0.24 22.49 -4.80
C ARG A 12 0.58 21.26 -5.23
N ILE A 13 1.00 21.22 -6.50
CA ILE A 13 1.84 20.14 -7.01
C ILE A 13 3.31 20.39 -6.65
N VAL A 14 3.92 19.44 -5.96
CA VAL A 14 5.32 19.45 -5.56
C VAL A 14 6.03 18.30 -6.30
N ALA A 15 7.22 18.57 -6.82
CA ALA A 15 8.05 17.53 -7.43
C ALA A 15 8.66 16.65 -6.33
N ALA A 16 8.71 15.34 -6.55
CA ALA A 16 9.39 14.43 -5.64
C ALA A 16 10.90 14.74 -5.62
N GLU A 17 11.47 14.71 -4.42
CA GLU A 17 12.91 14.78 -4.19
C GLU A 17 13.47 13.39 -3.94
N ALA A 18 14.76 13.18 -4.24
CA ALA A 18 15.37 11.86 -4.07
C ALA A 18 15.76 11.60 -2.61
N HIS A 19 15.47 10.40 -2.11
CA HIS A 19 15.77 10.00 -0.74
C HIS A 19 16.77 8.84 -0.68
N ASP A 20 17.36 8.66 0.51
CA ASP A 20 18.32 7.61 0.79
C ASP A 20 17.64 6.22 0.82
N GLU A 21 18.33 5.21 0.30
CA GLU A 21 17.85 3.82 0.29
C GLU A 21 17.65 3.26 1.72
N ALA A 22 18.29 3.86 2.73
CA ALA A 22 18.12 3.53 4.14
C ALA A 22 16.64 3.52 4.57
N ALA A 23 15.83 4.47 4.07
CA ALA A 23 14.40 4.54 4.37
C ALA A 23 13.63 3.32 3.83
N ILE A 24 14.07 2.75 2.71
CA ILE A 24 13.49 1.53 2.14
C ILE A 24 13.92 0.32 2.97
N THR A 25 15.22 0.22 3.29
CA THR A 25 15.77 -0.92 4.05
C THR A 25 15.40 -0.92 5.53
N ALA A 26 14.82 0.17 6.04
CA ALA A 26 14.19 0.20 7.36
C ALA A 26 12.91 -0.65 7.42
N VAL A 27 12.29 -0.94 6.27
CA VAL A 27 11.05 -1.72 6.15
C VAL A 27 11.28 -3.05 5.45
N HIS A 28 12.04 -3.04 4.36
CA HIS A 28 12.23 -4.20 3.49
C HIS A 28 13.61 -4.83 3.64
N ASP A 29 13.67 -6.15 3.44
CA ASP A 29 14.92 -6.88 3.39
C ASP A 29 15.84 -6.29 2.31
N PRO A 30 17.10 -5.95 2.63
CA PRO A 30 18.03 -5.38 1.64
C PRO A 30 18.25 -6.27 0.41
N GLY A 31 18.08 -7.58 0.55
CA GLY A 31 18.12 -8.54 -0.55
C GLY A 31 16.93 -8.42 -1.51
N LEU A 32 15.73 -8.11 -1.01
CA LEU A 32 14.57 -7.78 -1.85
C LEU A 32 14.84 -6.51 -2.64
N VAL A 33 15.32 -5.46 -1.96
CA VAL A 33 15.63 -4.17 -2.58
C VAL A 33 16.67 -4.32 -3.69
N ALA A 34 17.77 -5.02 -3.41
CA ALA A 34 18.80 -5.32 -4.40
C ALA A 34 18.25 -6.17 -5.56
N PHE A 35 17.41 -7.18 -5.26
CA PHE A 35 16.78 -7.98 -6.30
C PHE A 35 15.92 -7.12 -7.24
N LEU A 36 15.04 -6.26 -6.71
CA LEU A 36 14.17 -5.40 -7.52
C LEU A 36 14.96 -4.43 -8.41
N ARG A 37 16.05 -3.88 -7.88
CA ARG A 37 16.95 -2.99 -8.63
C ARG A 37 17.61 -3.69 -9.81
N ASP A 38 18.09 -4.91 -9.58
CA ASP A 38 18.99 -5.59 -10.52
C ASP A 38 18.26 -6.62 -11.41
N ALA A 39 17.02 -7.02 -11.07
CA ALA A 39 16.24 -8.10 -11.71
C ALA A 39 16.17 -8.02 -13.22
N HIS A 40 15.73 -6.90 -13.77
CA HIS A 40 15.58 -6.76 -15.22
C HIS A 40 16.93 -6.78 -15.95
N ALA A 41 17.94 -6.08 -15.42
CA ALA A 41 19.27 -6.05 -16.01
C ALA A 41 19.93 -7.44 -16.01
N ASP A 42 19.80 -8.19 -14.92
CA ASP A 42 20.32 -9.55 -14.81
C ASP A 42 19.60 -10.52 -15.74
N TRP A 43 18.29 -10.33 -15.95
CA TRP A 43 17.50 -11.12 -16.90
C TRP A 43 17.97 -10.94 -18.35
N LEU A 44 18.24 -9.69 -18.74
CA LEU A 44 18.81 -9.37 -20.04
C LEU A 44 20.22 -9.96 -20.20
N ALA A 45 21.07 -9.80 -19.19
CA ALA A 45 22.44 -10.30 -19.21
C ALA A 45 22.50 -11.84 -19.30
N ALA A 46 21.49 -12.54 -18.76
CA ALA A 46 21.36 -13.98 -18.85
C ALA A 46 20.80 -14.48 -20.21
N GLY A 47 20.38 -13.58 -21.11
CA GLY A 47 19.80 -13.93 -22.41
C GLY A 47 18.36 -14.47 -22.34
N LEU A 48 17.72 -14.45 -21.15
CA LEU A 48 16.39 -15.06 -20.94
C LEU A 48 15.30 -14.38 -21.76
N HIS A 49 15.42 -13.07 -22.01
CA HIS A 49 14.51 -12.31 -22.86
C HIS A 49 14.43 -12.78 -24.33
N GLU A 50 15.40 -13.57 -24.79
CA GLU A 50 15.38 -14.15 -26.13
C GLU A 50 14.46 -15.39 -26.21
N ASP A 51 14.15 -16.01 -25.07
CA ASP A 51 13.23 -17.13 -25.00
C ASP A 51 11.77 -16.67 -25.21
N PRO A 52 10.95 -17.41 -25.97
CA PRO A 52 9.56 -17.04 -26.19
C PRO A 52 8.76 -16.86 -24.89
N GLY A 53 8.21 -15.66 -24.68
CA GLY A 53 7.37 -15.33 -23.52
C GLY A 53 8.14 -15.00 -22.23
N GLN A 54 9.45 -14.73 -22.32
CA GLN A 54 10.30 -14.32 -21.20
C GLN A 54 10.85 -12.89 -21.36
N ASP A 55 10.14 -12.04 -22.11
CA ASP A 55 10.47 -10.62 -22.30
C ASP A 55 10.37 -9.80 -21.01
N LEU A 56 9.69 -10.34 -20.00
CA LEU A 56 9.60 -9.79 -18.64
C LEU A 56 10.10 -10.80 -17.62
N VAL A 57 10.57 -10.31 -16.48
CA VAL A 57 10.95 -11.14 -15.34
C VAL A 57 9.67 -11.65 -14.67
N VAL A 58 9.39 -12.94 -14.82
CA VAL A 58 8.21 -13.60 -14.25
C VAL A 58 8.65 -14.85 -13.48
N PRO A 59 8.19 -15.06 -12.23
CA PRO A 59 8.52 -16.26 -11.49
C PRO A 59 7.79 -17.49 -12.04
N TYR A 60 8.44 -18.66 -11.96
CA TYR A 60 7.82 -19.95 -12.31
C TYR A 60 7.87 -20.97 -11.15
N LEU A 61 8.61 -20.66 -10.07
CA LEU A 61 8.79 -21.53 -8.90
C LEU A 61 8.71 -20.68 -7.64
N PHE A 62 7.87 -21.08 -6.69
CA PHE A 62 7.72 -20.41 -5.39
C PHE A 62 8.16 -21.35 -4.26
N PRO A 63 9.06 -20.92 -3.35
CA PRO A 63 9.53 -21.73 -2.23
C PRO A 63 8.50 -21.78 -1.08
N THR A 64 7.33 -22.37 -1.34
CA THR A 64 6.24 -22.44 -0.36
C THR A 64 6.52 -23.45 0.76
N GLY A 65 5.83 -23.30 1.90
CA GLY A 65 5.91 -24.28 2.99
C GLY A 65 5.49 -25.70 2.58
N GLY A 66 4.57 -25.83 1.62
CA GLY A 66 4.17 -27.13 1.07
C GLY A 66 5.27 -27.81 0.24
N LEU A 67 6.11 -27.02 -0.45
CA LEU A 67 7.27 -27.53 -1.19
C LEU A 67 8.42 -27.90 -0.25
N LEU A 68 8.69 -27.05 0.74
CA LEU A 68 9.90 -27.15 1.56
C LEU A 68 9.73 -27.98 2.84
N GLY A 69 8.49 -28.13 3.33
CA GLY A 69 8.22 -28.72 4.65
C GLY A 69 8.93 -27.93 5.74
N ALA A 70 9.91 -28.56 6.41
CA ALA A 70 10.70 -27.95 7.48
C ALA A 70 12.04 -27.35 7.00
N VAL A 71 12.34 -27.43 5.69
CA VAL A 71 13.61 -26.97 5.14
C VAL A 71 13.55 -25.46 4.90
N ALA A 72 14.53 -24.72 5.40
CA ALA A 72 14.63 -23.29 5.10
C ALA A 72 14.96 -23.09 3.60
N PRO A 73 14.33 -22.11 2.92
CA PRO A 73 14.63 -21.86 1.52
C PRO A 73 16.07 -21.38 1.34
N HIS A 74 16.82 -22.04 0.47
CA HIS A 74 18.09 -21.52 -0.02
C HIS A 74 17.85 -20.41 -1.05
N ARG A 75 18.60 -19.31 -0.97
CA ARG A 75 18.57 -18.27 -2.01
C ARG A 75 19.11 -18.86 -3.32
N PRO A 76 18.34 -18.87 -4.42
CA PRO A 76 18.83 -19.37 -5.70
C PRO A 76 19.90 -18.45 -6.30
N GLU A 77 20.96 -19.05 -6.87
CA GLU A 77 21.97 -18.30 -7.65
C GLU A 77 21.50 -18.03 -9.09
N ALA A 78 20.72 -18.94 -9.66
CA ALA A 78 20.24 -18.83 -11.04
C ALA A 78 19.22 -17.69 -11.21
N VAL A 79 19.41 -16.88 -12.25
CA VAL A 79 18.60 -15.67 -12.54
C VAL A 79 17.11 -15.99 -12.70
N TRP A 80 16.76 -17.09 -13.37
CA TRP A 80 15.36 -17.50 -13.54
C TRP A 80 14.70 -17.99 -12.24
N ALA A 81 15.48 -18.56 -11.32
CA ALA A 81 14.95 -19.18 -10.10
C ALA A 81 14.80 -18.19 -8.93
N ARG A 82 15.58 -17.11 -8.91
CA ARG A 82 15.55 -16.13 -7.81
C ARG A 82 14.26 -15.28 -7.77
N THR A 83 13.53 -15.14 -8.87
CA THR A 83 12.34 -14.28 -8.91
C THR A 83 11.27 -14.73 -7.92
N GLY A 84 10.92 -16.02 -7.92
CA GLY A 84 9.89 -16.53 -7.01
C GLY A 84 10.37 -16.69 -5.56
N TYR A 85 11.66 -16.50 -5.28
CA TYR A 85 12.15 -16.34 -3.91
C TYR A 85 11.73 -14.99 -3.30
N TRP A 86 11.54 -13.97 -4.13
CA TRP A 86 11.17 -12.60 -3.72
C TRP A 86 9.75 -12.20 -4.14
N CYS A 87 9.04 -13.02 -4.90
CA CYS A 87 7.69 -12.73 -5.38
C CYS A 87 6.71 -13.79 -4.88
N PHE A 88 5.44 -13.43 -4.65
CA PHE A 88 4.39 -14.40 -4.31
C PHE A 88 3.35 -14.63 -5.42
N ASP A 89 3.44 -13.94 -6.57
CA ASP A 89 2.54 -14.12 -7.70
C ASP A 89 3.23 -14.03 -9.07
N THR A 90 2.48 -14.28 -10.14
CA THR A 90 2.93 -14.16 -11.53
C THR A 90 2.31 -12.97 -12.26
N MET A 91 1.50 -12.15 -11.58
CA MET A 91 0.80 -11.00 -12.17
C MET A 91 1.57 -9.69 -12.00
N THR A 92 2.70 -9.73 -11.30
CA THR A 92 3.56 -8.58 -11.01
C THR A 92 4.91 -8.73 -11.73
N PRO A 93 4.96 -8.55 -13.06
CA PRO A 93 6.21 -8.73 -13.83
C PRO A 93 7.17 -7.55 -13.66
N ILE A 94 8.48 -7.81 -13.63
CA ILE A 94 9.49 -6.73 -13.68
C ILE A 94 9.97 -6.56 -15.13
N GLY A 95 9.98 -5.31 -15.60
CA GLY A 95 10.38 -4.97 -16.96
C GLY A 95 11.26 -3.72 -17.02
N PRO A 96 11.49 -3.18 -18.24
CA PRO A 96 12.23 -1.95 -18.43
C PRO A 96 11.57 -0.79 -17.67
N GLY A 97 12.35 -0.04 -16.88
CA GLY A 97 11.85 1.12 -16.15
C GLY A 97 11.14 0.81 -14.82
N THR A 98 10.95 -0.46 -14.46
CA THR A 98 10.24 -0.83 -13.21
C THR A 98 10.95 -0.25 -12.00
N TRP A 99 12.27 -0.42 -11.88
CA TRP A 99 13.01 0.09 -10.72
C TRP A 99 12.95 1.61 -10.61
N GLU A 100 13.08 2.33 -11.73
CA GLU A 100 13.00 3.79 -11.78
C GLU A 100 11.62 4.28 -11.33
N ALA A 101 10.55 3.61 -11.77
CA ALA A 101 9.19 3.92 -11.33
C ALA A 101 8.97 3.64 -9.85
N VAL A 102 9.46 2.49 -9.36
CA VAL A 102 9.42 2.10 -7.95
C VAL A 102 10.16 3.10 -7.07
N ARG A 103 11.34 3.54 -7.49
CA ARG A 103 12.11 4.58 -6.79
C ARG A 103 11.40 5.93 -6.79
N GLY A 104 10.83 6.34 -7.92
CA GLY A 104 10.04 7.55 -8.00
C GLY A 104 8.80 7.53 -7.09
N ALA A 105 8.16 6.38 -6.90
CA ALA A 105 7.05 6.23 -5.97
C ALA A 105 7.51 6.43 -4.51
N VAL A 106 8.60 5.77 -4.10
CA VAL A 106 9.18 5.94 -2.76
C VAL A 106 9.58 7.40 -2.50
N ASP A 107 10.28 8.01 -3.45
CA ASP A 107 10.73 9.41 -3.36
C ASP A 107 9.52 10.37 -3.22
N ALA A 108 8.43 10.13 -3.95
CA ALA A 108 7.18 10.90 -3.80
C ALA A 108 6.55 10.73 -2.41
N THR A 109 6.56 9.50 -1.88
CA THR A 109 6.06 9.19 -0.54
C THR A 109 6.89 9.89 0.54
N LEU A 110 8.21 9.80 0.49
CA LEU A 110 9.09 10.41 1.47
C LEU A 110 9.07 11.94 1.37
N THR A 111 8.91 12.51 0.17
CA THR A 111 8.64 13.94 0.01
C THR A 111 7.36 14.36 0.72
N ALA A 112 6.29 13.55 0.67
CA ALA A 112 5.05 13.84 1.40
C ALA A 112 5.24 13.75 2.92
N VAL A 113 6.05 12.80 3.40
CA VAL A 113 6.46 12.72 4.82
C VAL A 113 7.23 13.98 5.24
N ASP A 114 8.19 14.43 4.43
CA ASP A 114 8.98 15.65 4.71
C ASP A 114 8.09 16.90 4.77
N LEU A 115 7.11 17.02 3.87
CA LEU A 115 6.15 18.12 3.87
C LEU A 115 5.33 18.15 5.17
N VAL A 116 4.85 16.98 5.63
CA VAL A 116 4.15 16.85 6.92
C VAL A 116 5.07 17.17 8.09
N GLY A 117 6.31 16.67 8.07
CA GLY A 117 7.34 16.99 9.08
C GLY A 117 7.70 18.48 9.13
N ALA A 118 7.58 19.19 8.00
CA ALA A 118 7.76 20.63 7.90
C ALA A 118 6.54 21.46 8.37
N GLY A 119 5.45 20.80 8.77
CA GLY A 119 4.27 21.43 9.37
C GLY A 119 3.02 21.44 8.49
N GLU A 120 3.05 20.84 7.31
CA GLU A 120 1.82 20.62 6.55
C GLU A 120 0.92 19.63 7.31
N ARG A 121 -0.38 19.93 7.40
CA ARG A 121 -1.31 19.05 8.11
C ARG A 121 -1.72 17.83 7.28
N ALA A 122 -1.61 17.90 5.96
CA ALA A 122 -1.83 16.79 5.06
C ALA A 122 -0.94 16.91 3.82
N ALA A 123 -0.44 15.77 3.33
CA ALA A 123 0.24 15.67 2.05
C ALA A 123 -0.20 14.39 1.33
N TYR A 124 -0.26 14.43 -0.01
CA TYR A 124 -0.65 13.31 -0.84
C TYR A 124 0.47 12.93 -1.81
N ALA A 125 0.95 11.70 -1.68
CA ALA A 125 1.92 11.10 -2.57
C ALA A 125 1.23 10.41 -3.75
N ILE A 126 1.36 11.01 -4.95
CA ILE A 126 0.86 10.43 -6.20
C ILE A 126 1.84 9.33 -6.65
N THR A 127 1.70 8.15 -6.07
CA THR A 127 2.55 6.99 -6.34
C THR A 127 2.03 6.14 -7.49
N ARG A 128 2.96 5.60 -8.28
CA ARG A 128 2.72 4.53 -9.26
C ARG A 128 4.07 3.89 -9.60
N PRO A 129 4.33 2.62 -9.26
CA PRO A 129 3.37 1.59 -8.82
C PRO A 129 2.85 1.77 -7.37
N PRO A 130 1.73 1.08 -7.01
CA PRO A 130 1.24 0.97 -5.64
C PRO A 130 2.19 0.14 -4.75
N GLY A 131 1.86 0.00 -3.46
CA GLY A 131 2.76 -0.58 -2.46
C GLY A 131 2.15 -1.55 -1.42
N HIS A 132 0.88 -1.41 -1.04
CA HIS A 132 0.36 -2.04 0.19
C HIS A 132 0.41 -3.58 0.27
N HIS A 133 0.62 -4.28 -0.86
CA HIS A 133 0.74 -5.74 -0.92
C HIS A 133 2.16 -6.27 -0.64
N VAL A 134 3.17 -5.40 -0.53
CA VAL A 134 4.57 -5.84 -0.35
C VAL A 134 4.90 -6.04 1.13
N SER A 135 5.29 -7.25 1.48
CA SER A 135 5.77 -7.63 2.82
C SER A 135 7.23 -7.23 3.01
N THR A 136 7.83 -7.50 4.17
CA THR A 136 9.27 -7.26 4.39
C THR A 136 10.14 -8.00 3.37
N ARG A 137 9.70 -9.16 2.86
CA ARG A 137 10.53 -10.03 2.01
C ARG A 137 9.93 -10.42 0.66
N ALA A 138 8.69 -10.06 0.35
CA ALA A 138 8.06 -10.50 -0.89
C ALA A 138 7.19 -9.40 -1.53
N TYR A 139 7.38 -9.22 -2.84
CA TYR A 139 6.56 -8.33 -3.67
C TYR A 139 5.47 -9.10 -4.43
N GLY A 140 4.46 -8.38 -4.91
CA GLY A 140 3.30 -8.93 -5.61
C GLY A 140 2.10 -7.97 -5.56
N GLY A 141 0.95 -8.35 -6.12
CA GLY A 141 -0.26 -7.55 -6.21
C GLY A 141 -0.06 -6.27 -7.02
N SER A 142 0.74 -6.29 -8.10
CA SER A 142 1.19 -5.08 -8.82
C SER A 142 2.07 -4.12 -8.01
N CYS A 143 2.46 -4.49 -6.79
CA CYS A 143 3.27 -3.70 -5.87
C CYS A 143 4.71 -4.23 -5.78
N TYR A 144 5.69 -3.34 -5.58
CA TYR A 144 7.12 -3.70 -5.53
C TYR A 144 7.84 -3.27 -4.25
N LEU A 145 7.49 -2.11 -3.69
CA LEU A 145 7.89 -1.65 -2.35
C LEU A 145 6.67 -1.07 -1.65
N ASN A 146 6.58 -1.23 -0.33
CA ASN A 146 5.42 -0.82 0.44
C ASN A 146 5.50 0.66 0.82
N ASN A 147 4.97 1.51 -0.07
CA ASN A 147 4.99 2.96 0.11
C ASN A 147 4.33 3.39 1.43
N ALA A 148 3.16 2.85 1.78
CA ALA A 148 2.48 3.17 3.04
C ALA A 148 3.29 2.76 4.27
N ALA A 149 3.92 1.58 4.26
CA ALA A 149 4.79 1.14 5.34
C ALA A 149 6.08 1.96 5.45
N ILE A 150 6.68 2.35 4.32
CA ILE A 150 7.83 3.27 4.28
C ILE A 150 7.44 4.63 4.87
N ALA A 151 6.28 5.17 4.51
CA ALA A 151 5.78 6.41 5.09
C ALA A 151 5.62 6.30 6.61
N ALA A 152 5.00 5.21 7.08
CA ALA A 152 4.79 4.99 8.50
C ALA A 152 6.11 4.89 9.25
N GLN A 153 7.06 4.11 8.75
CA GLN A 153 8.39 3.99 9.35
C GLN A 153 9.16 5.31 9.34
N ALA A 154 9.13 6.06 8.25
CA ALA A 154 9.79 7.37 8.18
C ALA A 154 9.20 8.37 9.21
N LEU A 155 7.89 8.34 9.44
CA LEU A 155 7.23 9.12 10.50
C LEU A 155 7.68 8.66 11.90
N ARG A 156 7.88 7.35 12.14
CA ARG A 156 8.50 6.84 13.40
C ARG A 156 9.89 7.43 13.58
N ASP A 157 10.72 7.35 12.55
CA ASP A 157 12.12 7.78 12.58
C ASP A 157 12.23 9.30 12.75
N ALA A 158 11.24 10.05 12.26
CA ALA A 158 11.09 11.49 12.45
C ALA A 158 10.54 11.90 13.85
N GLY A 159 10.21 10.93 14.70
CA GLY A 159 9.89 11.17 16.11
C GLY A 159 8.41 11.06 16.51
N ALA A 160 7.53 10.59 15.63
CA ALA A 160 6.22 10.12 16.08
C ALA A 160 6.44 9.00 17.12
N GLU A 161 5.56 8.83 18.13
CA GLU A 161 5.57 7.70 19.07
C GLU A 161 4.54 6.61 18.72
N ARG A 162 3.50 6.97 17.97
CA ARG A 162 2.50 6.06 17.39
C ARG A 162 2.09 6.53 15.99
N VAL A 163 2.00 5.61 15.04
CA VAL A 163 1.49 5.89 13.68
C VAL A 163 0.33 4.95 13.36
N ALA A 164 -0.73 5.45 12.73
CA ALA A 164 -1.83 4.60 12.24
C ALA A 164 -1.80 4.55 10.70
N ILE A 165 -1.82 3.36 10.13
CA ILE A 165 -2.09 3.12 8.71
C ILE A 165 -3.57 2.80 8.57
N VAL A 166 -4.29 3.62 7.81
CA VAL A 166 -5.69 3.41 7.44
C VAL A 166 -5.75 3.06 5.96
N ASP A 167 -6.02 1.81 5.65
CA ASP A 167 -6.13 1.31 4.29
C ASP A 167 -7.60 1.28 3.83
N VAL A 168 -7.87 2.04 2.78
CA VAL A 168 -9.20 2.19 2.15
C VAL A 168 -9.23 1.66 0.71
N ASP A 169 -8.14 1.02 0.25
CA ASP A 169 -8.14 0.25 -0.99
C ASP A 169 -9.14 -0.91 -0.90
N ALA A 170 -9.72 -1.31 -2.05
CA ALA A 170 -10.66 -2.42 -2.08
C ALA A 170 -10.03 -3.73 -1.59
N HIS A 171 -8.73 -3.90 -1.76
CA HIS A 171 -8.00 -5.10 -1.41
C HIS A 171 -7.34 -4.96 -0.05
N HIS A 172 -7.19 -6.08 0.65
CA HIS A 172 -6.46 -6.08 1.92
C HIS A 172 -4.98 -5.72 1.71
N GLY A 173 -4.50 -4.72 2.45
CA GLY A 173 -3.08 -4.35 2.55
C GLY A 173 -2.24 -5.37 3.31
N ASN A 174 -2.20 -6.61 2.83
CA ASN A 174 -1.50 -7.75 3.46
C ASN A 174 -0.01 -7.51 3.71
N GLY A 175 0.64 -6.71 2.88
CA GLY A 175 2.04 -6.34 3.05
C GLY A 175 2.25 -5.47 4.27
N ALA A 176 1.43 -4.41 4.42
CA ALA A 176 1.51 -3.52 5.59
C ALA A 176 1.16 -4.30 6.88
N GLN A 177 0.13 -5.15 6.83
CA GLN A 177 -0.18 -6.05 7.94
C GLN A 177 1.02 -6.93 8.35
N GLU A 178 1.73 -7.53 7.40
CA GLU A 178 2.89 -8.37 7.71
C GLU A 178 4.04 -7.58 8.32
N VAL A 179 4.37 -6.41 7.76
CA VAL A 179 5.47 -5.54 8.21
C VAL A 179 5.32 -5.12 9.67
N PHE A 180 4.08 -4.87 10.12
CA PHE A 180 3.80 -4.37 11.46
C PHE A 180 3.15 -5.41 12.39
N TRP A 181 3.08 -6.68 11.96
CA TRP A 181 2.32 -7.73 12.65
C TRP A 181 2.65 -7.89 14.14
N ASP A 182 3.92 -7.77 14.51
CA ASP A 182 4.42 -7.92 15.87
C ASP A 182 4.82 -6.59 16.55
N ARG A 183 4.43 -5.47 15.96
CA ARG A 183 4.87 -4.12 16.36
C ARG A 183 3.82 -3.35 17.15
N GLY A 184 4.23 -2.85 18.33
CA GLY A 184 3.38 -2.08 19.24
C GLY A 184 3.24 -0.59 18.89
N ASP A 185 3.97 -0.12 17.89
CA ASP A 185 4.18 1.30 17.58
C ASP A 185 3.47 1.77 16.29
N VAL A 186 2.90 0.83 15.54
CA VAL A 186 2.09 1.10 14.34
C VAL A 186 0.79 0.31 14.42
N LEU A 187 -0.33 1.00 14.27
CA LEU A 187 -1.66 0.38 14.11
C LEU A 187 -1.95 0.22 12.62
N THR A 188 -2.34 -0.97 12.18
CA THR A 188 -2.82 -1.23 10.83
C THR A 188 -4.31 -1.51 10.85
N VAL A 189 -5.09 -0.71 10.12
CA VAL A 189 -6.53 -0.95 9.92
C VAL A 189 -6.86 -0.97 8.43
N SER A 190 -7.71 -1.90 8.01
CA SER A 190 -8.07 -2.05 6.60
C SER A 190 -9.54 -2.43 6.43
N VAL A 191 -10.26 -1.70 5.57
CA VAL A 191 -11.60 -2.06 5.11
C VAL A 191 -11.51 -2.50 3.65
N HIS A 192 -11.87 -3.74 3.36
CA HIS A 192 -11.63 -4.36 2.04
C HIS A 192 -12.70 -5.39 1.71
N VAL A 193 -12.81 -5.77 0.44
CA VAL A 193 -13.71 -6.85 0.04
C VAL A 193 -13.26 -8.18 0.67
N ASP A 194 -14.22 -8.96 1.15
CA ASP A 194 -13.99 -10.19 1.87
C ASP A 194 -13.16 -11.20 1.04
N PRO A 195 -11.94 -11.59 1.49
CA PRO A 195 -11.12 -12.58 0.80
C PRO A 195 -11.79 -13.95 0.75
N ALA A 196 -12.67 -14.29 1.71
CA ALA A 196 -13.45 -15.53 1.68
C ALA A 196 -14.51 -15.56 0.57
N ALA A 197 -14.89 -14.39 0.03
CA ALA A 197 -15.72 -14.26 -1.16
C ALA A 197 -14.92 -14.41 -2.48
N GLY A 198 -13.63 -14.76 -2.39
CA GLY A 198 -12.78 -15.06 -3.55
C GLY A 198 -12.00 -13.86 -4.08
N TRP A 199 -11.80 -12.82 -3.28
CA TRP A 199 -11.08 -11.60 -3.67
C TRP A 199 -9.65 -11.57 -3.15
N PHE A 200 -8.77 -10.93 -3.91
CA PHE A 200 -7.35 -10.85 -3.61
C PHE A 200 -7.13 -10.14 -2.26
N PRO A 201 -6.21 -10.62 -1.39
CA PRO A 201 -5.14 -11.59 -1.63
C PRO A 201 -5.53 -13.06 -1.35
N HIS A 202 -6.80 -13.37 -1.13
CA HIS A 202 -7.35 -14.72 -0.96
C HIS A 202 -6.87 -15.56 0.23
N VAL A 203 -5.81 -15.15 0.94
CA VAL A 203 -5.19 -15.94 2.03
C VAL A 203 -4.80 -15.13 3.26
N MET A 204 -4.98 -13.80 3.21
CA MET A 204 -4.92 -12.89 4.35
C MET A 204 -6.08 -11.87 4.28
N GLY A 205 -6.38 -11.20 5.39
CA GLY A 205 -7.43 -10.18 5.51
C GLY A 205 -8.63 -10.61 6.35
N TRP A 206 -8.56 -11.74 7.05
CA TRP A 206 -9.65 -12.15 7.92
C TRP A 206 -9.73 -11.29 9.18
N ALA A 207 -10.95 -11.12 9.70
CA ALA A 207 -11.21 -10.31 10.90
C ALA A 207 -10.58 -10.87 12.19
N ASP A 208 -10.21 -12.16 12.23
CA ASP A 208 -9.54 -12.79 13.38
C ASP A 208 -8.01 -12.61 13.39
N GLU A 209 -7.45 -12.05 12.31
CA GLU A 209 -6.04 -11.70 12.19
C GLU A 209 -5.75 -10.41 12.95
N THR A 210 -5.35 -10.52 14.22
CA THR A 210 -5.30 -9.38 15.16
C THR A 210 -3.89 -8.99 15.62
N GLY A 211 -2.85 -9.40 14.89
CA GLY A 211 -1.45 -9.16 15.29
C GLY A 211 -0.94 -10.16 16.32
N ALA A 212 0.33 -10.02 16.70
CA ALA A 212 0.97 -10.89 17.69
C ALA A 212 1.96 -10.12 18.58
N GLY A 213 2.34 -10.73 19.72
CA GLY A 213 3.36 -10.15 20.59
C GLY A 213 3.02 -8.71 21.01
N PRO A 214 3.96 -7.75 20.91
CA PRO A 214 3.70 -6.33 21.16
C PRO A 214 2.62 -5.70 20.26
N GLY A 215 2.40 -6.23 19.05
CA GLY A 215 1.38 -5.78 18.10
C GLY A 215 0.00 -6.43 18.28
N ALA A 216 -0.18 -7.27 19.31
CA ALA A 216 -1.48 -7.90 19.56
C ALA A 216 -2.59 -6.86 19.81
N GLY A 217 -3.64 -6.92 19.01
CA GLY A 217 -4.75 -5.95 18.99
C GLY A 217 -4.49 -4.70 18.13
N LEU A 218 -3.34 -4.61 17.44
CA LEU A 218 -2.96 -3.48 16.59
C LEU A 218 -2.98 -3.79 15.09
N ASN A 219 -3.60 -4.91 14.71
CA ASN A 219 -4.03 -5.17 13.34
C ASN A 219 -5.54 -5.41 13.34
N LEU A 220 -6.30 -4.65 12.57
CA LEU A 220 -7.76 -4.76 12.51
C LEU A 220 -8.24 -4.78 11.06
N ASN A 221 -8.83 -5.91 10.67
CA ASN A 221 -9.41 -6.11 9.35
C ASN A 221 -10.93 -6.04 9.42
N ALA A 222 -11.53 -5.28 8.51
CA ALA A 222 -12.97 -5.23 8.32
C ALA A 222 -13.34 -5.71 6.90
N PRO A 223 -13.35 -7.04 6.66
CA PRO A 223 -13.81 -7.59 5.39
C PRO A 223 -15.31 -7.30 5.19
N VAL A 224 -15.68 -6.78 4.03
CA VAL A 224 -17.06 -6.47 3.65
C VAL A 224 -17.51 -7.30 2.45
N ALA A 225 -18.81 -7.60 2.39
CA ALA A 225 -19.36 -8.44 1.33
C ALA A 225 -19.30 -7.75 -0.05
N PRO A 226 -19.18 -8.51 -1.16
CA PRO A 226 -19.40 -7.99 -2.50
C PRO A 226 -20.72 -7.20 -2.62
N GLY A 227 -20.72 -6.11 -3.39
CA GLY A 227 -21.87 -5.21 -3.52
C GLY A 227 -22.09 -4.25 -2.34
N THR A 228 -21.18 -4.21 -1.36
CA THR A 228 -21.24 -3.22 -0.29
C THR A 228 -20.98 -1.82 -0.85
N GLY A 229 -21.97 -0.94 -0.73
CA GLY A 229 -21.84 0.49 -1.03
C GLY A 229 -21.56 1.35 0.21
N ASP A 230 -21.65 2.67 0.04
CA ASP A 230 -21.23 3.68 1.02
C ASP A 230 -21.62 3.38 2.46
N ALA A 231 -22.89 3.10 2.74
CA ALA A 231 -23.38 2.98 4.12
C ALA A 231 -22.72 1.82 4.88
N GLY A 232 -22.55 0.65 4.24
CA GLY A 232 -21.92 -0.51 4.87
C GLY A 232 -20.41 -0.35 4.98
N TRP A 233 -19.79 0.20 3.93
CA TRP A 233 -18.35 0.44 3.90
C TRP A 233 -17.92 1.49 4.94
N LEU A 234 -18.65 2.61 5.03
CA LEU A 234 -18.42 3.65 6.03
C LEU A 234 -18.67 3.18 7.47
N ALA A 235 -19.67 2.32 7.68
CA ALA A 235 -19.92 1.74 9.01
C ALA A 235 -18.76 0.82 9.45
N ALA A 236 -18.23 -0.01 8.54
CA ALA A 236 -17.04 -0.81 8.80
C ALA A 236 -15.80 0.07 9.11
N LEU A 237 -15.62 1.15 8.34
CA LEU A 237 -14.55 2.11 8.58
C LEU A 237 -14.72 2.82 9.94
N ASP A 238 -15.93 3.14 10.38
CA ASP A 238 -16.15 3.81 11.68
C ASP A 238 -15.64 2.99 12.87
N ASP A 239 -15.80 1.66 12.84
CA ASP A 239 -15.29 0.76 13.87
C ASP A 239 -13.75 0.77 13.91
N LEU A 240 -13.11 0.74 12.73
CA LEU A 240 -11.65 0.86 12.59
C LEU A 240 -11.15 2.22 13.08
N LEU A 241 -11.83 3.30 12.73
CA LEU A 241 -11.48 4.65 13.17
C LEU A 241 -11.71 4.86 14.67
N ALA A 242 -12.66 4.14 15.28
CA ALA A 242 -12.81 4.14 16.74
C ALA A 242 -11.58 3.55 17.43
N ALA A 243 -11.03 2.45 16.89
CA ALA A 243 -9.77 1.89 17.36
C ALA A 243 -8.60 2.85 17.15
N ALA A 244 -8.51 3.49 15.98
CA ALA A 244 -7.48 4.50 15.71
C ALA A 244 -7.54 5.68 16.68
N ARG A 245 -8.74 6.19 17.01
CA ARG A 245 -8.90 7.24 18.05
C ARG A 245 -8.41 6.76 19.41
N GLY A 246 -8.70 5.51 19.78
CA GLY A 246 -8.22 4.91 21.04
C GLY A 246 -6.71 4.72 21.08
N PHE A 247 -6.11 4.38 19.93
CA PHE A 247 -4.66 4.29 19.76
C PHE A 247 -3.98 5.66 19.85
N ALA A 248 -4.70 6.74 19.49
CA ALA A 248 -4.25 8.14 19.53
C ALA A 248 -2.93 8.35 18.78
N PRO A 249 -2.90 8.12 17.46
CA PRO A 249 -1.69 8.26 16.65
C PRO A 249 -1.18 9.70 16.64
N ASP A 250 0.13 9.86 16.54
CA ASP A 250 0.78 11.17 16.35
C ASP A 250 0.83 11.54 14.86
N ALA A 251 0.71 10.56 13.96
CA ALA A 251 0.58 10.74 12.52
C ALA A 251 -0.26 9.60 11.90
N VAL A 252 -0.96 9.90 10.80
CA VAL A 252 -1.76 8.93 10.05
C VAL A 252 -1.22 8.77 8.64
N VAL A 253 -1.11 7.53 8.18
CA VAL A 253 -0.87 7.20 6.77
C VAL A 253 -2.16 6.64 6.19
N VAL A 254 -2.60 7.16 5.06
CA VAL A 254 -3.76 6.63 4.33
C VAL A 254 -3.27 5.89 3.11
N ALA A 255 -3.46 4.57 3.07
CA ALA A 255 -3.31 3.79 1.84
C ALA A 255 -4.58 4.04 1.01
N LEU A 256 -4.48 4.98 0.06
CA LEU A 256 -5.59 5.53 -0.70
C LEU A 256 -5.72 4.81 -2.04
N GLY A 257 -6.43 3.67 -2.03
CA GLY A 257 -7.00 3.08 -3.23
C GLY A 257 -8.39 3.64 -3.50
N VAL A 258 -8.76 3.79 -4.77
CA VAL A 258 -10.13 4.18 -5.17
C VAL A 258 -10.83 3.11 -6.01
N ASP A 259 -10.33 1.88 -5.97
CA ASP A 259 -10.88 0.72 -6.65
C ASP A 259 -12.07 0.08 -5.92
N ALA A 260 -12.43 0.50 -4.70
CA ALA A 260 -13.73 0.13 -4.11
C ALA A 260 -14.92 0.83 -4.79
N ALA A 261 -14.64 1.68 -5.79
CA ALA A 261 -15.64 2.47 -6.48
C ALA A 261 -16.60 1.61 -7.30
N ALA A 262 -17.88 2.00 -7.33
CA ALA A 262 -18.87 1.38 -8.18
C ALA A 262 -18.43 1.42 -9.66
N GLY A 263 -18.26 0.24 -10.25
CA GLY A 263 -17.87 0.08 -11.65
C GLY A 263 -16.37 -0.05 -11.90
N ASP A 264 -15.52 -0.02 -10.87
CA ASP A 264 -14.11 -0.39 -11.02
C ASP A 264 -14.01 -1.87 -11.44
N PRO A 265 -13.16 -2.23 -12.41
CA PRO A 265 -13.07 -3.61 -12.90
C PRO A 265 -12.44 -4.60 -11.90
N ASN A 266 -11.75 -4.11 -10.86
CA ASN A 266 -10.97 -4.95 -9.95
C ASN A 266 -11.65 -5.18 -8.59
N SER A 267 -12.85 -4.66 -8.37
CA SER A 267 -13.58 -4.82 -7.11
C SER A 267 -15.08 -4.97 -7.36
N PRO A 268 -15.82 -5.70 -6.50
CA PRO A 268 -17.28 -5.77 -6.57
C PRO A 268 -17.96 -4.75 -5.65
N LEU A 269 -17.19 -3.86 -5.00
CA LEU A 269 -17.75 -2.86 -4.10
C LEU A 269 -18.45 -1.74 -4.89
N GLU A 270 -19.36 -1.05 -4.23
CA GLU A 270 -20.22 -0.04 -4.86
C GLU A 270 -20.05 1.33 -4.18
N VAL A 271 -18.81 1.69 -3.81
CA VAL A 271 -18.52 2.97 -3.15
C VAL A 271 -18.62 4.12 -4.15
N THR A 272 -19.19 5.24 -3.73
CA THR A 272 -19.33 6.45 -4.56
C THR A 272 -18.28 7.49 -4.21
N GLY A 273 -18.18 8.55 -5.02
CA GLY A 273 -17.32 9.70 -4.69
C GLY A 273 -17.70 10.37 -3.36
N ASP A 274 -18.99 10.39 -3.01
CA ASP A 274 -19.46 10.90 -1.71
C ASP A 274 -19.01 9.98 -0.56
N GLY A 275 -19.02 8.66 -0.79
CA GLY A 275 -18.44 7.67 0.13
C GLY A 275 -16.97 7.92 0.42
N TYR A 276 -16.14 8.11 -0.61
CA TYR A 276 -14.71 8.43 -0.45
C TYR A 276 -14.47 9.76 0.26
N ARG A 277 -15.23 10.82 -0.11
CA ARG A 277 -15.14 12.11 0.58
C ARG A 277 -15.41 11.94 2.06
N GLU A 278 -16.51 11.29 2.41
CA GLU A 278 -16.92 11.13 3.80
C GLU A 278 -15.94 10.25 4.59
N ALA A 279 -15.43 9.16 4.00
CA ALA A 279 -14.39 8.33 4.61
C ALA A 279 -13.14 9.14 4.94
N CYS A 280 -12.61 9.87 3.96
CA CYS A 280 -11.39 10.67 4.15
C CYS A 280 -11.61 11.85 5.10
N ARG A 281 -12.81 12.44 5.13
CA ARG A 281 -13.18 13.46 6.14
C ARG A 281 -13.13 12.89 7.55
N ARG A 282 -13.62 11.67 7.77
CA ARG A 282 -13.55 11.00 9.08
C ARG A 282 -12.13 10.64 9.47
N ILE A 283 -11.29 10.26 8.50
CA ILE A 283 -9.86 10.00 8.72
C ILE A 283 -9.13 11.29 9.11
N GLY A 284 -9.34 12.40 8.38
CA GLY A 284 -8.77 13.70 8.72
C GLY A 284 -9.19 14.20 10.11
N ALA A 285 -10.42 13.86 10.54
CA ALA A 285 -10.95 14.17 11.86
C ALA A 285 -10.30 13.37 13.02
N LEU A 286 -9.32 12.49 12.75
CA LEU A 286 -8.49 11.89 13.79
C LEU A 286 -7.56 12.91 14.48
N GLY A 287 -7.36 14.10 13.89
CA GLY A 287 -6.63 15.22 14.50
C GLY A 287 -5.10 15.17 14.35
N ALA A 288 -4.55 14.07 13.88
CA ALA A 288 -3.13 13.94 13.56
C ALA A 288 -2.82 14.40 12.12
N PRO A 289 -1.57 14.83 11.82
CA PRO A 289 -1.13 15.08 10.45
C PRO A 289 -1.22 13.81 9.58
N VAL A 290 -1.56 13.99 8.30
CA VAL A 290 -1.86 12.87 7.39
C VAL A 290 -0.92 12.82 6.19
N VAL A 291 -0.39 11.64 5.90
CA VAL A 291 0.25 11.31 4.61
C VAL A 291 -0.65 10.34 3.85
N ALA A 292 -1.33 10.80 2.80
CA ALA A 292 -2.05 9.92 1.89
C ALA A 292 -1.10 9.39 0.81
N VAL A 293 -1.18 8.09 0.51
CA VAL A 293 -0.32 7.39 -0.45
C VAL A 293 -1.21 6.67 -1.44
N GLN A 294 -1.02 6.91 -2.74
CA GLN A 294 -1.85 6.30 -3.78
C GLN A 294 -1.62 4.78 -3.88
N GLU A 295 -2.70 4.02 -3.81
CA GLU A 295 -2.72 2.57 -4.07
C GLU A 295 -3.52 2.28 -5.36
N GLY A 296 -4.54 1.41 -5.33
CA GLY A 296 -5.35 0.98 -6.46
C GLY A 296 -6.33 2.03 -7.02
N GLY A 297 -7.04 1.62 -8.08
CA GLY A 297 -7.98 2.46 -8.85
C GLY A 297 -7.71 2.31 -10.34
N TYR A 298 -8.63 1.67 -11.06
CA TYR A 298 -8.34 1.09 -12.37
C TYR A 298 -9.31 1.49 -13.47
N ASP A 299 -10.38 2.22 -13.16
CA ASP A 299 -11.19 2.92 -14.17
C ASP A 299 -10.63 4.32 -14.48
N PRO A 300 -9.95 4.53 -15.63
CA PRO A 300 -9.35 5.82 -15.98
C PRO A 300 -10.35 6.97 -16.08
N ALA A 301 -11.63 6.68 -16.35
CA ALA A 301 -12.66 7.69 -16.55
C ALA A 301 -13.09 8.35 -15.23
N THR A 302 -13.05 7.60 -14.13
CA THR A 302 -13.53 8.05 -12.80
C THR A 302 -12.40 8.32 -11.82
N LEU A 303 -11.22 7.68 -12.01
CA LEU A 303 -10.05 7.73 -11.14
C LEU A 303 -9.71 9.14 -10.62
N GLY A 304 -9.59 10.11 -11.53
CA GLY A 304 -9.22 11.48 -11.14
C GLY A 304 -10.25 12.16 -10.24
N GLY A 305 -11.55 11.97 -10.52
CA GLY A 305 -12.63 12.56 -9.73
C GLY A 305 -12.79 11.92 -8.36
N LEU A 306 -12.60 10.60 -8.27
CA LEU A 306 -12.65 9.85 -7.02
C LEU A 306 -11.52 10.26 -6.07
N VAL A 307 -10.29 10.36 -6.59
CA VAL A 307 -9.15 10.85 -5.79
C VAL A 307 -9.39 12.29 -5.33
N VAL A 308 -9.88 13.18 -6.19
CA VAL A 308 -10.21 14.55 -5.78
C VAL A 308 -11.26 14.57 -4.66
N ALA A 309 -12.32 13.76 -4.76
CA ALA A 309 -13.33 13.68 -3.72
C ALA A 309 -12.76 13.21 -2.37
N ALA A 310 -11.89 12.19 -2.39
CA ALA A 310 -11.16 11.73 -1.21
C ALA A 310 -10.29 12.85 -0.60
N LEU A 311 -9.50 13.55 -1.42
CA LEU A 311 -8.60 14.61 -0.95
C LEU A 311 -9.35 15.82 -0.39
N GLU A 312 -10.46 16.24 -1.02
CA GLU A 312 -11.30 17.32 -0.50
C GLU A 312 -11.91 16.94 0.86
N GLY A 313 -12.40 15.69 0.99
CA GLY A 313 -12.85 15.15 2.27
C GLY A 313 -11.73 15.18 3.32
N LEU A 314 -10.54 14.72 2.97
CA LEU A 314 -9.38 14.74 3.88
C LEU A 314 -9.05 16.16 4.33
N GLU A 315 -9.04 17.12 3.41
CA GLU A 315 -8.79 18.54 3.70
C GLU A 315 -9.86 19.13 4.62
N GLU A 316 -11.14 18.81 4.41
CA GLU A 316 -12.24 19.18 5.32
C GLU A 316 -12.01 18.61 6.72
N GLY A 317 -11.74 17.31 6.82
CA GLY A 317 -11.54 16.61 8.10
C GLY A 317 -10.37 17.16 8.91
N VAL A 318 -9.25 17.45 8.24
CA VAL A 318 -8.04 18.00 8.87
C VAL A 318 -8.22 19.45 9.32
N ARG A 319 -9.04 20.24 8.62
CA ARG A 319 -9.35 21.63 8.99
C ARG A 319 -10.25 21.73 10.22
N ASP A 320 -11.15 20.76 10.39
CA ASP A 320 -12.15 20.74 11.45
C ASP A 320 -11.65 20.11 12.77
N ALA A 321 -10.44 19.54 12.78
CA ALA A 321 -9.87 18.76 13.88
C ALA A 321 -8.94 19.53 14.83
#